data_AF-A0A3M0X2Y8-F1
#
_entry.id   AF-A0A3M0X2Y8-F1
#
_cell.length_a   1.000
_cell.length_b   1.000
_cell.length_c   1.000
_cell.angle_alpha   90.00
_cell.angle_beta   90.00
_cell.angle_gamma   90.00
#
_symmetry.space_group_name_H-M   'P 1'
#
loop_
_entity.id
_entity.type
_entity.pdbx_description
1 polymer ?
#
loop_
_entity_poly.entity_id
_entity_poly.type
_entity_poly.pdbx_seq_one_letter_code
_entity_poly.pdbx_strand_id
1 'polypeptide(L)'
;AGFNIYRSQQPDGEFEKINSQMISAKGNTTTGSTYQFADDQVKAGQTYYYVLEEIELTGNSKQYREEMLSYTVPYISTWSLIATAVSLVTGLFLLTKGIRENKE
;
A
#
# COMPACT_ATOMS: atom_id res chain seq x y z
N ALA A 1 6.21 -6.66 26.33
CA ALA A 1 5.26 -7.08 25.30
C ALA A 1 5.09 -5.99 24.27
N GLY A 2 4.74 -6.37 23.04
CA GLY A 2 4.56 -5.45 21.93
C GLY A 2 4.42 -6.20 20.62
N PHE A 3 4.61 -5.48 19.52
CA PHE A 3 4.40 -6.02 18.18
C PHE A 3 5.59 -5.74 17.28
N ASN A 4 5.85 -6.70 16.38
CA ASN A 4 6.68 -6.49 15.20
C ASN A 4 5.84 -6.68 13.94
N ILE A 5 6.24 -5.99 12.89
CA ILE A 5 5.65 -6.10 11.56
C ILE A 5 6.70 -6.72 10.64
N TYR A 6 6.29 -7.76 9.95
CA TYR A 6 7.09 -8.41 8.93
C TYR A 6 6.48 -8.18 7.56
N ARG A 7 7.31 -8.15 6.53
CA ARG A 7 6.91 -7.95 5.14
C ARG A 7 7.59 -8.94 4.21
N SER A 8 6.85 -9.41 3.21
CA SER A 8 7.40 -10.12 2.05
C SER A 8 6.85 -9.56 0.74
N GLN A 9 7.54 -9.85 -0.36
CA GLN A 9 7.05 -9.61 -1.72
C GLN A 9 6.33 -10.85 -2.29
N GLN A 10 6.35 -11.97 -1.57
CA GLN A 10 5.71 -13.21 -1.95
C GLN A 10 4.87 -13.73 -0.78
N PRO A 11 3.68 -14.32 -1.03
CA PRO A 11 2.81 -14.80 0.03
C PRO A 11 3.48 -15.92 0.85
N ASP A 12 4.18 -16.83 0.17
CA ASP A 12 4.88 -17.97 0.77
C ASP A 12 6.39 -17.73 0.90
N GLY A 13 6.82 -16.47 0.78
CA GLY A 13 8.23 -16.08 0.78
C GLY A 13 8.84 -15.92 2.17
N GLU A 14 10.11 -15.51 2.18
CA GLU A 14 10.76 -15.05 3.39
C GLU A 14 10.18 -13.69 3.80
N PHE A 15 9.94 -13.54 5.11
CA PHE A 15 9.37 -12.35 5.72
C PHE A 15 10.44 -11.63 6.52
N GLU A 16 10.68 -10.36 6.19
CA GLU A 16 11.66 -9.52 6.87
C GLU A 16 10.96 -8.59 7.86
N LYS A 17 11.53 -8.44 9.06
CA LYS A 17 11.02 -7.46 10.03
C LYS A 17 11.31 -6.04 9.54
N ILE A 18 10.28 -5.21 9.42
CA ILE A 18 10.41 -3.85 8.86
C ILE A 18 10.35 -2.73 9.89
N ASN A 19 9.84 -2.97 11.10
CA ASN A 19 9.92 -1.98 12.18
C ASN A 19 11.28 -2.06 12.89
N SER A 20 11.98 -0.93 12.97
CA SER A 20 13.29 -0.83 13.62
C SER A 20 13.21 -1.00 15.14
N GLN A 21 12.14 -0.49 15.74
CA GLN A 21 11.83 -0.61 17.16
C GLN A 21 10.50 -1.34 17.33
N MET A 22 10.41 -2.20 18.35
CA MET A 22 9.17 -2.89 18.68
C MET A 22 8.08 -1.87 19.01
N ILE A 23 6.87 -2.10 18.48
CA ILE A 23 5.71 -1.27 18.79
C ILE A 23 5.22 -1.69 20.17
N SER A 24 5.55 -0.91 21.19
CA SER A 24 5.16 -1.22 22.57
C SER A 24 3.64 -1.20 22.73
N ALA A 25 3.09 -2.25 23.34
CA ALA A 25 1.69 -2.27 23.72
C ALA A 25 1.40 -1.18 24.76
N LYS A 26 0.32 -0.41 24.57
CA LYS A 26 -0.05 0.74 25.43
C LYS A 26 -1.41 0.60 26.14
N GLY A 27 -2.02 -0.59 26.08
CA GLY A 27 -3.30 -0.89 26.73
C GLY A 27 -3.16 -1.88 27.89
N ASN A 28 -4.26 -2.08 28.62
CA ASN A 28 -4.45 -3.22 29.51
C ASN A 28 -5.40 -4.24 28.84
N THR A 29 -5.55 -5.42 29.47
CA THR A 29 -6.37 -6.53 28.95
C THR A 29 -7.85 -6.20 28.76
N THR A 30 -8.35 -5.12 29.37
CA THR A 30 -9.78 -4.78 29.42
C THR A 30 -10.17 -3.70 28.43
N THR A 31 -9.28 -2.75 28.13
CA THR A 31 -9.61 -1.60 27.25
C THR A 31 -8.98 -1.66 25.86
N GLY A 32 -7.99 -2.53 25.63
CA GLY A 32 -7.27 -2.58 24.36
C GLY A 32 -6.58 -1.25 24.00
N SER A 33 -6.11 -1.12 22.76
CA SER A 33 -5.52 0.12 22.20
C SER A 33 -5.42 0.02 20.68
N THR A 34 -5.31 1.17 20.02
CA THR A 34 -5.07 1.27 18.57
C THR A 34 -3.60 1.57 18.32
N TYR A 35 -3.05 0.91 17.30
CA TYR A 35 -1.65 1.05 16.89
C TYR A 35 -1.59 1.36 15.40
N GLN A 36 -0.52 2.04 14.98
CA GLN A 36 -0.25 2.35 13.59
C GLN A 36 1.23 2.14 13.28
N PHE A 37 1.49 1.62 12.08
CA PHE A 37 2.82 1.50 11.50
C PHE A 37 2.75 1.96 10.03
N ALA A 38 3.68 2.82 9.62
CA ALA A 38 3.79 3.31 8.24
C ALA A 38 5.00 2.65 7.57
N ASP A 39 4.76 1.98 6.43
CA ASP A 39 5.82 1.42 5.60
C ASP A 39 6.14 2.39 4.44
N ASP A 40 7.18 3.20 4.64
CA ASP A 40 7.60 4.20 3.67
C ASP A 40 8.60 3.65 2.63
N GLN A 41 8.97 2.37 2.72
CA GLN A 41 9.98 1.73 1.87
C GLN A 41 9.33 0.86 0.77
N VAL A 42 8.13 1.23 0.33
CA VAL A 42 7.34 0.52 -0.67
C VAL A 42 7.51 1.11 -2.07
N LYS A 43 7.38 0.27 -3.10
CA LYS A 43 7.45 0.68 -4.51
C LYS A 43 6.07 0.65 -5.14
N ALA A 44 5.77 1.67 -5.95
CA ALA A 44 4.52 1.72 -6.71
C ALA A 44 4.37 0.51 -7.64
N GLY A 45 3.17 -0.06 -7.70
CA GLY A 45 2.86 -1.23 -8.51
C GLY A 45 3.28 -2.56 -7.90
N GLN A 46 3.99 -2.55 -6.77
CA GLN A 46 4.40 -3.75 -6.06
C GLN A 46 3.34 -4.18 -5.05
N THR A 47 3.05 -5.49 -5.03
CA THR A 47 2.28 -6.13 -3.95
C THR A 47 3.20 -6.54 -2.83
N TYR A 48 2.78 -6.26 -1.61
CA TYR A 48 3.45 -6.67 -0.38
C TYR A 48 2.49 -7.45 0.52
N TYR A 49 3.06 -8.38 1.28
CA TYR A 49 2.38 -9.23 2.25
C TYR A 49 2.90 -8.88 3.64
N TYR A 50 2.01 -8.72 4.60
CA TYR A 50 2.35 -8.30 5.96
C TYR A 50 1.87 -9.32 6.98
N VAL A 51 2.75 -9.60 7.94
CA VAL A 51 2.48 -10.49 9.07
C VAL A 51 2.75 -9.74 10.37
N LEU A 52 1.80 -9.83 11.30
CA LEU A 52 1.95 -9.34 12.65
C LEU A 52 2.63 -10.42 13.50
N GLU A 53 3.60 -10.00 14.31
CA GLU A 53 4.14 -10.80 15.41
C GLU A 53 3.80 -10.12 16.72
N GLU A 54 3.20 -10.87 17.64
CA GLU A 54 3.00 -10.47 19.02
C GLU A 54 4.13 -11.02 19.88
N ILE A 55 4.68 -10.18 20.76
CA ILE A 55 5.70 -10.54 21.74
C ILE A 55 5.11 -10.34 23.13
N GLU A 56 5.15 -11.38 23.96
CA GLU A 56 4.69 -11.36 25.34
C GLU A 56 5.74 -10.75 26.31
N LEU A 57 5.36 -10.49 27.57
CA LEU A 57 6.32 -10.07 28.60
C LEU A 57 7.28 -11.19 29.01
N THR A 58 6.85 -12.44 28.84
CA THR A 58 7.61 -13.67 29.11
C THR A 58 8.68 -13.97 28.07
N GLY A 59 8.68 -13.24 26.94
CA GLY A 59 9.58 -13.48 25.80
C GLY A 59 9.04 -14.46 24.76
N ASN A 60 7.87 -15.07 25.00
CA ASN A 60 7.18 -15.83 23.96
C ASN A 60 6.75 -14.92 22.81
N SER A 61 6.66 -15.47 21.60
CA SER A 61 6.09 -14.77 20.46
C SER A 61 5.14 -15.64 19.65
N LYS A 62 4.22 -14.99 18.94
CA LYS A 62 3.29 -15.62 18.00
C LYS A 62 3.22 -14.80 16.72
N GLN A 63 3.44 -15.47 15.59
CA GLN A 63 3.26 -14.88 14.26
C GLN A 63 1.90 -15.27 13.69
N TYR A 64 1.20 -14.28 13.13
CA TYR A 64 -0.14 -14.45 12.55
C TYR A 64 -0.05 -14.62 11.02
N ARG A 65 0.60 -15.69 10.55
CA ARG A 65 0.81 -15.95 9.11
C ARG A 65 -0.46 -16.27 8.33
N GLU A 66 -1.37 -17.01 8.95
CA GLU A 66 -2.67 -17.37 8.35
C GLU A 66 -3.60 -16.17 8.18
N GLU A 67 -3.34 -15.08 8.91
CA GLU A 67 -4.11 -13.83 8.90
C GLU A 67 -3.34 -12.72 8.17
N MET A 68 -2.43 -13.09 7.26
CA MET A 68 -1.61 -12.12 6.55
C MET A 68 -2.46 -11.13 5.73
N LEU A 69 -1.98 -9.89 5.67
CA LEU A 69 -2.59 -8.83 4.88
C LEU A 69 -1.81 -8.66 3.58
N SER A 70 -2.49 -8.45 2.46
CA SER A 70 -1.83 -8.08 1.21
C SER A 70 -2.26 -6.67 0.77
N TYR A 71 -1.31 -5.91 0.23
CA TYR A 71 -1.56 -4.57 -0.28
C TYR A 71 -0.72 -4.30 -1.52
N THR A 72 -1.38 -3.83 -2.59
CA THR A 72 -0.74 -3.40 -3.83
C THR A 72 -0.65 -1.90 -3.85
N VAL A 73 0.57 -1.37 -3.90
CA VAL A 73 0.78 0.08 -3.97
C VAL A 73 0.26 0.59 -5.32
N PRO A 74 -0.61 1.61 -5.35
CA PRO A 74 -1.13 2.13 -6.61
C PRO A 74 0.00 2.69 -7.49
N TYR A 75 -0.09 2.46 -8.80
CA TYR A 75 0.85 2.99 -9.77
C TYR A 75 0.09 3.68 -10.91
N ILE A 76 0.39 4.96 -11.11
CA ILE A 76 -0.09 5.75 -12.25
C ILE A 76 1.11 6.01 -13.13
N SER A 77 1.07 5.51 -14.37
CA SER A 77 2.16 5.74 -15.31
C SER A 77 2.10 7.14 -15.93
N THR A 78 3.26 7.71 -16.28
CA THR A 78 3.34 9.00 -16.99
C THR A 78 2.67 8.94 -18.37
N TRP A 79 2.74 7.79 -19.04
CA TRP A 79 2.04 7.55 -20.30
C TRP A 79 0.53 7.64 -20.15
N SER A 80 -0.03 7.19 -19.02
CA SER A 80 -1.46 7.34 -18.73
C SER A 80 -1.85 8.82 -18.72
N LEU A 81 -1.04 9.68 -18.09
CA LEU A 81 -1.29 11.13 -18.06
C LEU A 81 -1.16 11.77 -19.45
N ILE A 82 -0.12 11.41 -20.20
CA ILE A 82 0.12 11.94 -21.55
C ILE A 82 -1.01 11.51 -22.49
N ALA A 83 -1.40 10.23 -22.49
CA ALA A 83 -2.48 9.73 -23.32
C ALA A 83 -3.82 10.44 -23.01
N THR A 84 -4.12 10.68 -21.73
CA THR A 84 -5.28 11.48 -21.33
C THR A 84 -5.20 12.90 -21.87
N ALA A 85 -4.06 13.58 -21.71
CA ALA A 85 -3.86 14.93 -22.24
C ALA A 85 -4.00 15.00 -23.77
N VAL A 86 -3.37 14.07 -24.49
CA VAL A 86 -3.46 13.95 -25.95
C VAL A 86 -4.91 13.75 -26.39
N SER A 87 -5.67 12.89 -25.71
CA SER A 87 -7.09 12.62 -26.02
C SER A 87 -7.96 13.86 -25.83
N LEU A 88 -7.70 14.68 -24.82
CA LEU A 88 -8.41 15.94 -24.60
C LEU A 88 -8.10 16.95 -25.71
N VAL A 89 -6.83 17.05 -26.12
CA VAL A 89 -6.39 17.96 -27.18
C VAL A 89 -6.96 17.55 -28.53
N THR A 90 -6.92 16.25 -28.87
CA THR A 90 -7.50 15.75 -30.12
C THR A 90 -9.02 15.91 -30.14
N GLY A 91 -9.70 15.61 -29.02
CA GLY A 91 -11.14 15.86 -28.88
C GLY A 91 -11.51 17.33 -29.12
N LEU A 92 -10.78 18.26 -28.50
CA LEU A 92 -10.99 19.70 -28.71
C LEU A 92 -10.70 20.13 -30.16
N PHE A 93 -9.65 19.59 -30.78
CA PHE A 93 -9.34 19.83 -32.18
C PHE A 93 -10.46 19.37 -33.12
N LEU A 94 -11.01 18.16 -32.91
CA LEU A 94 -12.11 17.64 -33.72
C LEU A 94 -13.39 18.48 -33.54
N LEU A 95 -13.71 18.91 -32.31
CA LEU A 95 -14.83 19.79 -32.05
C LEU A 95 -14.68 21.13 -32.78
N THR A 96 -13.52 21.77 -32.69
CA THR A 96 -13.27 23.05 -33.36
C THR A 96 -13.28 22.93 -34.88
N LYS A 97 -12.72 21.85 -35.44
CA LYS A 97 -12.77 21.57 -36.88
C LYS A 97 -14.20 21.32 -37.36
N GLY A 98 -14.97 20.51 -36.66
CA GLY A 98 -16.37 20.23 -37.02
C GLY A 98 -17.28 21.46 -36.92
N ILE A 99 -17.07 22.35 -35.94
CA ILE A 99 -17.77 23.64 -35.86
C ILE A 99 -17.44 24.54 -37.06
N ARG A 100 -16.21 24.48 -37.57
CA ARG A 100 -15.79 25.29 -38.73
C ARG A 100 -16.38 24.75 -40.04
N GLU A 101 -16.41 23.45 -40.24
CA GLU A 101 -16.97 22.82 -41.45
C GLU A 101 -18.50 23.02 -41.57
N ASN A 102 -19.23 23.13 -40.46
CA ASN A 102 -20.68 23.38 -40.47
C ASN A 102 -21.08 24.84 -40.79
N LYS A 103 -20.12 25.76 -40.96
CA LYS A 103 -20.39 27.18 -41.24
C LYS A 103 -20.17 27.59 -42.71
N GLU A 104 -19.70 26.68 -43.55
CA GLU A 104 -19.58 26.83 -45.01
C GLU A 104 -20.75 26.13 -45.72
#